data_AF-A0A7L4CTL3-F1
#
_entry.id   AF-A0A7L4CTL3-F1
#
_cell.length_a   1.000
_cell.length_b   1.000
_cell.length_c   1.000
_cell.angle_alpha   90.00
_cell.angle_beta   90.00
_cell.angle_gamma   90.00
#
_symmetry.space_group_name_H-M   'P 1'
#
loop_
_entity.id
_entity.type
_entity.pdbx_description
1 polymer ?
#
loop_
_entity_poly.entity_id
_entity_poly.type
_entity_poly.pdbx_seq_one_letter_code
_entity_poly.pdbx_strand_id
1 'polypeptide(L)'
;PGWLLSPAGRPYLDSIFQKNRRRVFGLLERPVLPPSLAAPTLTYKLFVSGKSGVGKTALVASLAGTPVSPTHHETLGIEATTVYWPAKPRASGRPVIFQLHFWD
;
A
#
# COMPACT_ATOMS: atom_id res chain seq x y z
N PRO A 1 -12.81 2.81 -16.52
CA PRO A 1 -12.10 1.98 -15.52
C PRO A 1 -10.57 2.10 -15.66
N GLY A 2 -9.83 2.11 -14.55
CA GLY A 2 -8.36 2.17 -14.56
C GLY A 2 -7.69 0.82 -14.82
N TRP A 3 -6.39 0.82 -15.17
CA TRP A 3 -5.62 -0.41 -15.46
C TRP A 3 -5.70 -1.46 -14.35
N LEU A 4 -5.71 -1.03 -13.08
CA LEU A 4 -5.74 -1.94 -11.93
C LEU A 4 -7.00 -2.83 -11.88
N LEU A 5 -8.13 -2.36 -12.42
CA LEU A 5 -9.38 -3.09 -12.49
C LEU A 5 -9.55 -3.86 -13.82
N SER A 6 -8.56 -3.79 -14.71
CA SER A 6 -8.57 -4.54 -15.97
C SER A 6 -8.10 -5.98 -15.78
N PRO A 7 -8.41 -6.91 -16.70
CA PRO A 7 -7.89 -8.28 -16.65
C PRO A 7 -6.35 -8.34 -16.55
N ALA A 8 -5.64 -7.41 -17.19
CA ALA A 8 -4.18 -7.34 -17.15
C ALA A 8 -3.64 -6.84 -15.80
N GLY A 9 -4.40 -6.05 -15.06
CA GLY A 9 -4.03 -5.55 -13.73
C GLY A 9 -4.45 -6.49 -12.59
N ARG A 10 -5.39 -7.40 -12.86
CA ARG A 10 -6.00 -8.26 -11.85
C ARG A 10 -5.00 -9.12 -11.07
N PRO A 11 -4.01 -9.81 -11.70
CA PRO A 11 -3.03 -10.59 -10.96
C PRO A 11 -2.17 -9.73 -10.00
N TYR A 12 -1.90 -8.48 -10.38
CA TYR A 12 -1.17 -7.54 -9.53
C TYR A 12 -2.00 -7.13 -8.32
N LEU A 13 -3.29 -6.86 -8.50
CA LEU A 13 -4.21 -6.58 -7.41
C LEU A 13 -4.35 -7.79 -6.48
N ASP A 14 -4.50 -9.00 -7.03
CA ASP A 14 -4.63 -10.23 -6.25
C ASP A 14 -3.34 -10.59 -5.49
N SER A 15 -2.18 -10.04 -5.87
CA SER A 15 -0.95 -10.20 -5.08
C SER A 15 -1.01 -9.51 -3.71
N ILE A 16 -1.82 -8.45 -3.58
CA ILE A 16 -1.99 -7.65 -2.36
C ILE A 16 -3.38 -7.81 -1.71
N PHE A 17 -4.30 -8.52 -2.34
CA PHE A 17 -5.65 -8.81 -1.82
C PHE A 17 -5.89 -10.32 -1.73
N GLN A 18 -6.54 -10.77 -0.67
CA GLN A 18 -7.03 -12.14 -0.52
C GLN A 18 -8.47 -12.11 -0.01
N LYS A 19 -9.40 -12.77 -0.73
CA LYS A 19 -10.85 -12.78 -0.40
C LYS A 19 -11.42 -11.37 -0.17
N ASN A 20 -11.10 -10.42 -1.06
CA ASN A 20 -11.45 -8.99 -0.96
C ASN A 20 -10.97 -8.27 0.31
N ARG A 21 -10.05 -8.86 1.07
CA ARG A 21 -9.35 -8.19 2.17
C ARG A 21 -7.93 -7.91 1.76
N ARG A 22 -7.44 -6.73 2.11
CA ARG A 22 -6.05 -6.37 1.87
C ARG A 22 -5.15 -7.24 2.74
N ARG A 23 -4.07 -7.76 2.16
CA ARG A 23 -3.06 -8.52 2.89
C ARG A 23 -2.18 -7.56 3.70
N VAL A 24 -1.96 -7.90 4.95
CA VAL A 24 -0.93 -7.29 5.79
C VAL A 24 0.34 -8.10 5.58
N PHE A 25 1.43 -7.43 5.27
CA PHE A 25 2.73 -8.04 5.07
C PHE A 25 3.59 -7.79 6.30
N GLY A 26 4.22 -8.84 6.83
CA GLY A 26 5.26 -8.72 7.85
C GLY A 26 6.51 -7.98 7.34
N LEU A 27 7.45 -7.69 8.25
CA LEU A 27 8.66 -6.90 7.97
C LEU A 27 9.47 -7.41 6.75
N LEU A 28 9.53 -8.74 6.57
CA LEU A 28 10.29 -9.39 5.50
C LEU A 28 9.39 -9.88 4.35
N GLU A 29 8.07 -9.79 4.51
CA GLU A 29 7.11 -10.29 3.55
C GLU A 29 6.88 -9.27 2.42
N ARG A 30 6.59 -9.80 1.23
CA ARG A 30 6.39 -9.01 0.01
C ARG A 30 5.32 -9.67 -0.85
N PRO A 31 4.61 -8.91 -1.70
CA PRO A 31 3.71 -9.50 -2.68
C PRO A 31 4.50 -10.37 -3.65
N VAL A 32 4.04 -11.59 -3.84
CA VAL A 32 4.64 -12.55 -4.77
C VAL A 32 3.84 -12.55 -6.07
N LEU A 33 4.53 -12.34 -7.19
CA LEU A 33 3.98 -12.43 -8.53
C LEU A 33 4.60 -13.60 -9.29
N PRO A 34 3.84 -14.26 -10.20
CA PRO A 34 4.42 -15.23 -11.12
C PRO A 34 5.57 -14.61 -11.93
N PRO A 35 6.61 -15.39 -12.33
CA PRO A 35 7.75 -14.87 -13.08
C PRO A 35 7.39 -14.16 -14.39
N SER A 36 6.33 -14.61 -15.07
CA SER A 36 5.80 -13.99 -16.29
C SER A 36 5.21 -12.60 -16.09
N LEU A 37 4.93 -12.22 -14.84
CA LEU A 37 4.34 -10.94 -14.42
C LEU A 37 5.28 -10.17 -13.49
N ALA A 38 6.57 -10.52 -13.47
CA ALA A 38 7.55 -9.84 -12.63
C ALA A 38 7.56 -8.34 -12.93
N ALA A 39 7.46 -7.54 -11.87
CA ALA A 39 7.48 -6.09 -11.94
C ALA A 39 8.52 -5.54 -10.95
N PRO A 40 9.25 -4.48 -11.32
CA PRO A 40 10.20 -3.84 -10.41
C PRO A 40 9.46 -3.25 -9.21
N THR A 41 10.10 -3.35 -8.04
CA THR A 41 9.63 -2.70 -6.82
C THR A 41 10.27 -1.32 -6.70
N LEU A 42 9.44 -0.28 -6.55
CA LEU A 42 9.89 1.09 -6.39
C LEU A 42 9.59 1.55 -4.96
N THR A 43 10.65 1.86 -4.20
CA THR A 43 10.53 2.17 -2.78
C THR A 43 10.45 3.67 -2.56
N TYR A 44 9.46 4.11 -1.80
CA TYR A 44 9.27 5.51 -1.41
C TYR A 44 9.04 5.63 0.08
N LYS A 45 9.64 6.65 0.68
CA LYS A 45 9.34 7.09 2.04
C LYS A 45 8.39 8.28 1.98
N LEU A 46 7.24 8.14 2.63
CA LEU A 46 6.16 9.13 2.65
C LEU A 46 5.98 9.62 4.08
N PHE A 47 6.24 10.90 4.32
CA PHE A 47 5.96 11.53 5.60
C PHE A 47 4.52 12.04 5.62
N VAL A 48 3.75 11.65 6.63
CA VAL A 48 2.34 12.03 6.77
C VAL A 48 2.24 13.16 7.78
N SER A 49 2.08 14.38 7.30
CA SER A 49 2.04 15.58 8.15
C SER A 49 0.67 16.25 8.13
N GLY A 50 0.28 16.85 9.25
CA GLY A 50 -0.98 17.57 9.38
C GLY A 50 -1.32 17.84 10.85
N LYS A 51 -2.32 18.69 11.09
CA LYS A 51 -2.80 19.03 12.44
C LYS A 51 -3.14 17.77 13.25
N SER A 52 -3.16 17.90 14.57
CA SER A 52 -3.65 16.81 15.43
C SER A 52 -5.13 16.51 15.13
N GLY A 53 -5.54 15.25 15.30
CA GLY A 53 -6.92 14.80 15.09
C GLY A 53 -7.44 14.74 13.64
N VAL A 54 -6.67 15.13 12.61
CA VAL A 54 -7.18 15.16 11.21
C VAL A 54 -7.29 13.79 10.53
N GLY A 55 -6.94 12.70 11.22
CA GLY A 55 -7.08 11.33 10.71
C GLY A 55 -5.87 10.78 9.95
N LYS A 56 -4.65 11.25 10.22
CA LYS A 56 -3.42 10.74 9.59
C LYS A 56 -3.21 9.24 9.82
N THR A 57 -3.27 8.82 11.07
CA THR A 57 -3.16 7.41 11.48
C THR A 57 -4.29 6.57 10.90
N ALA A 58 -5.51 7.11 10.88
CA ALA A 58 -6.67 6.44 10.28
C ALA A 58 -6.51 6.23 8.76
N LEU A 59 -5.93 7.21 8.05
CA LEU A 59 -5.59 7.10 6.64
C LEU A 59 -4.54 6.00 6.40
N VAL A 60 -3.46 6.00 7.18
CA VAL A 60 -2.39 4.98 7.05
C VAL A 60 -2.95 3.58 7.34
N ALA A 61 -3.75 3.42 8.40
CA ALA A 61 -4.39 2.15 8.73
C ALA A 61 -5.33 1.65 7.62
N SER A 62 -6.16 2.55 7.07
CA SER A 62 -7.05 2.24 5.93
C SER A 62 -6.28 1.78 4.69
N LEU A 63 -5.18 2.48 4.34
CA LEU A 63 -4.32 2.11 3.23
C LEU A 63 -3.55 0.80 3.46
N ALA A 64 -3.20 0.50 4.71
CA ALA A 64 -2.54 -0.74 5.11
C ALA A 64 -3.54 -1.91 5.22
N GLY A 65 -4.84 -1.64 5.32
CA GLY A 65 -5.86 -2.64 5.55
C GLY A 65 -5.89 -3.15 7.00
N THR A 66 -5.38 -2.35 7.94
CA THR A 66 -5.44 -2.62 9.37
C THR A 66 -6.65 -1.93 10.00
N PRO A 67 -7.14 -2.40 11.17
CA PRO A 67 -8.27 -1.76 11.85
C PRO A 67 -7.97 -0.31 12.20
N VAL A 68 -8.93 0.58 11.91
CA VAL A 68 -8.88 1.98 12.36
C VAL A 68 -9.43 2.06 13.78
N SER A 69 -8.65 2.57 14.73
CA SER A 69 -9.14 2.81 16.10
C SER A 69 -10.28 3.84 16.08
N PRO A 70 -11.43 3.57 16.72
CA PRO A 70 -12.52 4.55 16.85
C PRO A 70 -12.18 5.67 17.83
N THR A 71 -11.20 5.46 18.71
CA THR A 71 -10.76 6.44 19.71
C THR A 71 -9.54 7.19 19.19
N HIS A 72 -9.59 8.52 19.23
CA HIS A 72 -8.46 9.36 18.81
C HIS A 72 -7.36 9.35 19.88
N HIS A 73 -6.23 8.75 19.55
CA HIS A 73 -5.00 8.84 20.33
C HIS A 73 -3.94 9.51 19.45
N GLU A 74 -3.12 10.39 20.03
CA GLU A 74 -1.96 10.91 19.32
C GLU A 74 -0.90 9.81 19.17
N THR A 75 -0.30 9.72 17.99
CA THR A 75 0.87 8.86 17.76
C THR A 75 2.02 9.38 18.61
N LEU A 76 2.42 8.63 19.63
CA LEU A 76 3.58 8.96 20.44
C LEU A 76 4.84 8.53 19.69
N GLY A 77 5.51 9.48 19.04
CA GLY A 77 6.68 9.22 18.21
C GLY A 77 6.32 8.98 16.74
N ILE A 78 7.17 8.24 16.03
CA ILE A 78 6.98 7.93 14.60
C ILE A 78 6.54 6.48 14.47
N GLU A 79 5.41 6.27 13.79
CA GLU A 79 4.96 4.94 13.38
C GLU A 79 5.23 4.71 11.90
N ALA A 80 5.99 3.66 11.59
CA ALA A 80 6.37 3.31 10.22
C ALA A 80 5.55 2.12 9.70
N THR A 81 4.65 2.37 8.74
CA THR A 81 3.83 1.33 8.10
C THR A 81 4.22 1.12 6.65
N THR A 82 4.45 -0.14 6.25
CA THR A 82 4.80 -0.48 4.86
C THR A 82 3.57 -0.97 4.10
N VAL A 83 3.32 -0.39 2.93
CA VAL A 83 2.17 -0.71 2.07
C VAL A 83 2.65 -0.97 0.65
N TYR A 84 2.28 -2.12 0.08
CA TYR A 84 2.58 -2.44 -1.32
C TYR A 84 1.43 -2.06 -2.25
N TRP A 85 1.71 -1.34 -3.34
CA TRP A 85 0.68 -0.87 -4.26
C TRP A 85 1.04 -1.09 -5.73
N PRO A 86 0.34 -1.97 -6.46
CA PRO A 86 0.55 -2.16 -7.88
C PRO A 86 0.05 -0.97 -8.70
N ALA A 87 0.83 -0.56 -9.70
CA ALA A 87 0.44 0.51 -10.61
C ALA A 87 1.06 0.32 -11.99
N LYS A 88 0.51 1.04 -12.97
CA LYS A 88 1.09 1.17 -14.31
C LYS A 88 1.23 2.67 -14.62
N PRO A 89 2.40 3.27 -14.34
CA PRO A 89 2.64 4.68 -14.63
C PRO A 89 2.42 4.97 -16.12
N ARG A 90 1.76 6.10 -16.42
CA ARG A 90 1.40 6.45 -17.80
C ARG A 90 2.63 6.69 -18.67
N ALA A 91 3.68 7.30 -18.12
CA ALA A 91 4.90 7.62 -18.83
C ALA A 91 5.68 6.38 -19.28
N SER A 92 5.75 5.34 -18.45
CA SER A 92 6.50 4.11 -18.77
C SER A 92 5.64 3.06 -19.49
N GLY A 93 4.33 3.03 -19.23
CA GLY A 93 3.44 1.98 -19.71
C GLY A 93 3.82 0.59 -19.18
N ARG A 94 4.64 0.49 -18.13
CA ARG A 94 5.11 -0.78 -17.54
C ARG A 94 4.58 -0.93 -16.10
N PRO A 95 4.08 -2.12 -15.70
CA PRO A 95 3.68 -2.37 -14.32
C PRO A 95 4.85 -2.21 -13.34
N VAL A 96 4.55 -1.71 -12.15
CA VAL A 96 5.46 -1.59 -11.01
C VAL A 96 4.72 -1.97 -9.73
N ILE A 97 5.46 -2.41 -8.71
CA ILE A 97 4.96 -2.50 -7.33
C ILE A 97 5.58 -1.35 -6.54
N PHE A 98 4.78 -0.40 -6.07
CA PHE A 98 5.28 0.59 -5.12
C PHE A 98 5.39 -0.05 -3.74
N GLN A 99 6.51 0.17 -3.07
CA GLN A 99 6.71 -0.11 -1.65
C GLN A 99 6.71 1.24 -0.92
N LEU A 100 5.58 1.56 -0.28
CA LEU A 100 5.34 2.84 0.36
C LEU A 100 5.57 2.68 1.87
N HIS A 101 6.60 3.35 2.38
CA HIS A 101 6.85 3.47 3.81
C HIS A 101 6.19 4.75 4.31
N PHE A 102 5.01 4.62 4.92
CA PHE A 102 4.34 5.71 5.61
C PHE A 102 4.99 5.94 6.96
N TRP A 103 5.41 7.18 7.21
CA TRP A 103 5.93 7.65 8.49
C TRP A 103 4.89 8.66 9.00
N ASP A 104 4.02 8.21 9.89
CA ASP A 104 3.04 9.03 10.63
C ASP A 104 3.64 9.48 11.97
#